data_AF-A0A1C4L7B0-F1
#
_entry.id   AF-A0A1C4L7B0-F1
#
_cell.length_a   1.000
_cell.length_b   1.000
_cell.length_c   1.000
_cell.angle_alpha   90.00
_cell.angle_beta   90.00
_cell.angle_gamma   90.00
#
_symmetry.space_group_name_H-M   'P 1'
#
loop_
_entity.id
_entity.type
_entity.pdbx_description
1 polymer ?
#
loop_
_entity_poly.entity_id
_entity_poly.type
_entity_poly.pdbx_seq_one_letter_code
_entity_poly.pdbx_strand_id
1 'polypeptide(L)'
;MVIDDHAGGGPSLLRRSRELGEVRAGAREPGLIQTRGSRLRRLTTGLATATVLCVTASGCVTVHGELEVLPGATESEAAQALKDFTDAYNAADKAYDPALDADRVAGSLGAINQAGLKARQTYSPDGNKAHKPLELTDVTYIIPKKAGWPRWFLADTDSNRDQDGGKLDNRWLVAFERSGPDALWKASYLAVLPTSQVPEFTLDKDGFATPVEPQSNELTVSPADLSTAYTQYLQRGTPDVFAPGTATSGWREARRTTRRPGFSFQYIDQPLSGGAFGPLGLRTEDGGALVFFSSKHFERQVTAEGLKPEVNADVKALMTGEVTNSLTKERISSQLVHVPARGEGSSASAGRVRLLNRLPGLVAAKGE
;
A
#
# COMPACT_ATOMS: atom_id res chain seq x y z
N MET A 1 -7.54 -12.96 10.56
CA MET A 1 -7.77 -12.97 9.09
C MET A 1 -7.56 -14.37 8.56
N VAL A 2 -8.63 -15.16 8.37
CA VAL A 2 -8.55 -16.28 7.41
C VAL A 2 -8.45 -15.58 6.05
N ILE A 3 -7.25 -15.58 5.48
CA ILE A 3 -7.08 -15.23 4.08
C ILE A 3 -7.75 -16.39 3.34
N ASP A 4 -8.99 -16.18 2.89
CA ASP A 4 -9.68 -17.17 2.06
C ASP A 4 -8.92 -17.30 0.75
N ASP A 5 -8.02 -18.28 0.72
CA ASP A 5 -7.22 -18.70 -0.42
C ASP A 5 -8.09 -19.52 -1.37
N HIS A 6 -9.01 -18.85 -2.06
CA HIS A 6 -9.81 -19.46 -3.12
C HIS A 6 -9.69 -18.62 -4.41
N ALA A 7 -8.56 -18.76 -5.08
CA ALA A 7 -8.47 -18.60 -6.52
C ALA A 7 -7.76 -19.82 -7.12
N GLY A 8 -8.57 -20.83 -7.47
CA GLY A 8 -8.15 -22.11 -8.03
C GLY A 8 -7.41 -22.00 -9.36
N GLY A 9 -6.56 -23.01 -9.59
CA GLY A 9 -5.63 -23.09 -10.71
C GLY A 9 -6.15 -23.78 -11.98
N GLY A 10 -5.28 -23.68 -13.01
CA GLY A 10 -5.22 -24.54 -14.19
C GLY A 10 -5.41 -23.81 -15.53
N PRO A 11 -4.83 -24.30 -16.65
CA PRO A 11 -3.53 -24.96 -16.82
C PRO A 11 -2.63 -24.25 -17.86
N SER A 12 -1.35 -24.62 -17.85
CA SER A 12 -0.34 -24.21 -18.83
C SER A 12 -0.63 -24.72 -20.24
N LEU A 13 -0.38 -23.89 -21.25
CA LEU A 13 -0.04 -24.36 -22.59
C LEU A 13 1.11 -23.54 -23.20
N LEU A 14 2.21 -24.24 -23.44
CA LEU A 14 3.29 -23.84 -24.34
C LEU A 14 2.77 -23.77 -25.78
N ARG A 15 3.19 -22.76 -26.56
CA ARG A 15 4.17 -22.89 -27.67
C ARG A 15 4.17 -21.71 -28.66
N ARG A 16 5.41 -21.41 -29.04
CA ARG A 16 5.96 -21.05 -30.37
C ARG A 16 5.88 -19.59 -30.88
N SER A 17 7.09 -19.04 -30.84
CA SER A 17 7.72 -18.00 -31.66
C SER A 17 7.34 -17.97 -33.14
N ARG A 18 7.34 -16.76 -33.72
CA ARG A 18 7.95 -16.51 -35.03
C ARG A 18 8.42 -15.05 -35.16
N GLU A 19 9.62 -14.94 -35.69
CA GLU A 19 10.38 -13.74 -36.05
C GLU A 19 9.67 -12.87 -37.10
N LEU A 20 10.02 -11.58 -37.17
CA LEU A 20 10.76 -10.98 -38.30
C LEU A 20 10.75 -9.44 -38.21
N GLY A 21 11.90 -8.84 -38.52
CA GLY A 21 11.97 -7.59 -39.30
C GLY A 21 12.48 -6.35 -38.57
N GLU A 22 13.80 -6.17 -38.55
CA GLU A 22 14.44 -4.84 -38.53
C GLU A 22 13.96 -3.98 -39.72
N VAL A 23 14.00 -2.65 -39.61
CA VAL A 23 14.67 -1.75 -40.56
C VAL A 23 14.90 -0.37 -39.92
N ARG A 24 16.11 0.13 -40.17
CA ARG A 24 16.78 1.36 -39.76
C ARG A 24 16.11 2.67 -40.19
N ALA A 25 16.42 3.74 -39.46
CA ALA A 25 17.01 5.03 -39.91
C ALA A 25 16.66 6.10 -38.86
N GLY A 26 17.46 7.11 -38.52
CA GLY A 26 18.72 7.62 -39.03
C GLY A 26 19.09 8.84 -38.16
N ALA A 27 20.39 9.09 -38.03
CA ALA A 27 21.00 10.11 -37.20
C ALA A 27 20.64 11.56 -37.56
N ARG A 28 20.76 12.48 -36.59
CA ARG A 28 21.59 13.70 -36.66
C ARG A 28 21.50 14.56 -35.39
N GLU A 29 22.61 14.59 -34.66
CA GLU A 29 23.10 15.70 -33.80
C GLU A 29 23.62 16.87 -34.68
N PRO A 30 24.29 17.92 -34.14
CA PRO A 30 23.97 18.79 -33.00
C PRO A 30 24.10 20.29 -33.39
N GLY A 31 23.77 21.21 -32.48
CA GLY A 31 23.97 22.65 -32.67
C GLY A 31 24.37 23.37 -31.38
N LEU A 32 25.68 23.55 -31.24
CA LEU A 32 26.42 24.30 -30.22
C LEU A 32 26.12 25.83 -30.27
N ILE A 33 26.46 26.56 -29.20
CA ILE A 33 27.04 27.94 -29.12
C ILE A 33 26.65 28.51 -27.71
N GLN A 34 27.50 28.51 -26.67
CA GLN A 34 28.67 29.37 -26.39
C GLN A 34 28.32 30.87 -26.39
N THR A 35 28.38 31.66 -25.31
CA THR A 35 29.62 32.21 -24.72
C THR A 35 29.31 33.29 -23.66
N ARG A 36 30.13 33.29 -22.60
CA ARG A 36 30.90 34.40 -21.96
C ARG A 36 30.25 35.75 -21.60
N GLY A 37 30.67 36.23 -20.42
CA GLY A 37 30.93 37.64 -20.13
C GLY A 37 30.75 37.97 -18.64
N SER A 38 31.66 37.61 -17.73
CA SER A 38 32.88 38.33 -17.32
C SER A 38 32.68 39.64 -16.52
N ARG A 39 33.15 39.60 -15.25
CA ARG A 39 33.91 40.66 -14.52
C ARG A 39 33.09 41.91 -14.12
N LEU A 40 33.34 42.68 -13.05
CA LEU A 40 34.43 42.79 -12.07
C LEU A 40 33.92 43.66 -10.88
N ARG A 41 34.41 43.35 -9.67
CA ARG A 41 34.82 44.26 -8.56
C ARG A 41 34.06 45.59 -8.32
N ARG A 42 33.70 45.81 -7.05
CA ARG A 42 34.42 46.75 -6.15
C ARG A 42 34.07 46.52 -4.67
N LEU A 43 35.14 46.43 -3.88
CA LEU A 43 35.16 46.49 -2.42
C LEU A 43 34.86 47.92 -1.96
N THR A 44 34.08 48.08 -0.90
CA THR A 44 34.24 49.21 0.04
C THR A 44 33.99 48.72 1.46
N THR A 45 35.00 48.94 2.28
CA THR A 45 35.09 48.62 3.70
C THR A 45 34.51 49.79 4.49
N GLY A 46 33.54 49.53 5.37
CA GLY A 46 33.02 50.50 6.33
C GLY A 46 32.97 49.87 7.72
N LEU A 47 33.83 50.35 8.61
CA LEU A 47 33.96 49.90 10.00
C LEU A 47 32.97 50.63 10.92
N ALA A 48 32.55 49.88 11.95
CA ALA A 48 32.21 50.32 13.32
C ALA A 48 30.83 50.95 13.59
N THR A 49 29.96 50.20 14.28
CA THR A 49 29.71 50.41 15.73
C THR A 49 28.95 49.20 16.30
N ALA A 50 29.60 48.50 17.23
CA ALA A 50 29.02 47.37 17.95
C ALA A 50 28.26 47.90 19.17
N THR A 51 26.94 47.93 19.10
CA THR A 51 26.07 48.10 20.27
C THR A 51 25.74 46.70 20.78
N VAL A 52 26.44 46.25 21.82
CA VAL A 52 26.09 45.03 22.56
C VAL A 52 24.84 45.32 23.38
N LEU A 53 23.68 45.04 22.77
CA LEU A 53 22.43 44.85 23.50
C LEU A 53 22.40 43.40 23.97
N CYS A 54 22.69 43.17 25.25
CA CYS A 54 22.40 41.90 25.92
C CYS A 54 20.87 41.72 25.99
N VAL A 55 20.28 41.24 24.90
CA VAL A 55 18.94 40.65 24.95
C VAL A 55 19.16 39.20 25.38
N THR A 56 18.91 38.92 26.66
CA THR A 56 18.66 37.54 27.10
C THR A 56 17.31 37.13 26.51
N ALA A 57 17.31 36.78 25.23
CA ALA A 57 16.21 36.06 24.63
C ALA A 57 16.28 34.65 25.22
N SER A 58 15.57 34.42 26.33
CA SER A 58 15.00 33.12 26.62
C SER A 58 13.94 32.84 25.56
N GLY A 59 14.42 32.63 24.32
CA GLY A 59 13.61 32.16 23.24
C GLY A 59 13.20 30.75 23.60
N CYS A 60 11.94 30.58 23.99
CA CYS A 60 11.24 29.34 23.67
C CYS A 60 11.39 29.17 22.16
N VAL A 61 12.41 28.43 21.73
CA VAL A 61 12.50 27.98 20.35
C VAL A 61 11.33 27.04 20.21
N THR A 62 10.22 27.54 19.67
CA THR A 62 9.21 26.67 19.08
C THR A 62 9.91 26.00 17.91
N VAL A 63 10.56 24.86 18.18
CA VAL A 63 11.04 23.99 17.13
C VAL A 63 9.77 23.61 16.37
N HIS A 64 9.65 24.17 15.17
CA HIS A 64 8.63 23.76 14.22
C HIS A 64 9.03 22.36 13.77
N GLY A 65 8.72 21.36 14.61
CA GLY A 65 9.06 19.95 14.41
C GLY A 65 8.51 19.38 13.10
N GLU A 66 7.66 20.14 12.40
CA GLU A 66 7.25 19.88 11.04
C GLU A 66 8.38 19.95 9.99
N LEU A 67 9.49 20.66 10.23
CA LEU A 67 10.59 20.79 9.26
C LEU A 67 11.81 19.90 9.56
N GLU A 68 11.89 19.33 10.77
CA GLU A 68 13.04 18.54 11.16
C GLU A 68 12.98 17.12 10.61
N VAL A 69 14.02 16.75 9.87
CA VAL A 69 14.19 15.40 9.31
C VAL A 69 14.69 14.46 10.41
N LEU A 70 13.75 13.73 11.00
CA LEU A 70 13.99 12.77 12.08
C LEU A 70 13.61 11.36 11.63
N PRO A 71 14.20 10.31 12.24
CA PRO A 71 13.71 8.95 12.11
C PRO A 71 12.21 8.87 12.42
N GLY A 72 11.49 7.98 11.73
CA GLY A 72 10.09 7.72 11.99
C GLY A 72 9.83 7.18 13.39
N ALA A 73 10.74 6.35 13.91
CA ALA A 73 10.69 5.74 15.22
C ALA A 73 12.11 5.45 15.71
N THR A 74 12.28 5.17 17.00
CA THR A 74 13.40 4.33 17.44
C THR A 74 13.08 2.85 17.20
N GLU A 75 14.11 1.99 17.19
CA GLU A 75 13.90 0.55 17.11
C GLU A 75 13.10 0.01 18.30
N SER A 76 13.32 0.55 19.50
CA SER A 76 12.55 0.18 20.70
C SER A 76 11.08 0.59 20.61
N GLU A 77 10.78 1.77 20.07
CA GLU A 77 9.41 2.21 19.80
C GLU A 77 8.74 1.31 18.75
N ALA A 78 9.46 0.97 17.68
CA ALA A 78 8.96 0.09 16.62
C ALA A 78 8.65 -1.32 17.15
N ALA A 79 9.54 -1.87 17.98
CA ALA A 79 9.34 -3.17 18.62
C ALA A 79 8.15 -3.17 19.59
N GLN A 80 7.98 -2.11 20.40
CA GLN A 80 6.83 -1.99 21.27
C GLN A 80 5.53 -1.85 20.47
N ALA A 81 5.52 -1.09 19.39
CA ALA A 81 4.36 -0.94 18.52
C ALA A 81 3.94 -2.26 17.86
N LEU A 82 4.89 -3.04 17.35
CA LEU A 82 4.63 -4.37 16.78
C LEU A 82 4.05 -5.33 17.83
N LYS A 83 4.62 -5.33 19.03
CA LYS A 83 4.12 -6.15 20.15
C LYS A 83 2.69 -5.75 20.53
N ASP A 84 2.46 -4.47 20.74
CA ASP A 84 1.15 -3.94 21.14
C ASP A 84 0.07 -4.25 20.11
N PHE A 85 0.39 -4.11 18.82
CA PHE A 85 -0.50 -4.50 17.73
C PHE A 85 -0.79 -6.00 17.75
N THR A 86 0.24 -6.84 17.89
CA THR A 86 0.08 -8.30 17.86
C THR A 86 -0.76 -8.79 19.04
N ASP A 87 -0.54 -8.24 20.23
CA ASP A 87 -1.32 -8.54 21.43
C ASP A 87 -2.80 -8.13 21.27
N ALA A 88 -3.05 -6.90 20.81
CA ALA A 88 -4.41 -6.40 20.59
C ALA A 88 -5.13 -7.17 19.48
N TYR A 89 -4.45 -7.44 18.37
CA TYR A 89 -4.99 -8.22 17.25
C TYR A 89 -5.36 -9.64 17.70
N ASN A 90 -4.52 -10.29 18.50
CA ASN A 90 -4.82 -11.62 19.04
C ASN A 90 -6.01 -11.61 19.99
N ALA A 91 -6.12 -10.60 20.86
CA ALA A 91 -7.28 -10.44 21.74
C ALA A 91 -8.56 -10.22 20.94
N ALA A 92 -8.52 -9.34 19.94
CA ALA A 92 -9.64 -9.06 19.04
C ALA A 92 -10.05 -10.29 18.23
N ASP A 93 -9.11 -11.03 17.63
CA ASP A 93 -9.39 -12.27 16.90
C ASP A 93 -9.98 -13.35 17.81
N LYS A 94 -9.46 -13.52 19.03
CA LYS A 94 -9.98 -14.49 19.99
C LYS A 94 -11.43 -14.20 20.39
N ALA A 95 -11.79 -12.94 20.58
CA ALA A 95 -13.15 -12.53 20.98
C ALA A 95 -14.08 -12.24 19.79
N TYR A 96 -13.53 -12.15 18.56
CA TYR A 96 -14.17 -11.46 17.44
C TYR A 96 -14.67 -10.06 17.78
N ASP A 97 -13.96 -9.33 18.65
CA ASP A 97 -14.37 -8.02 19.11
C ASP A 97 -13.49 -6.92 18.48
N PRO A 98 -14.03 -6.12 17.53
CA PRO A 98 -13.29 -5.03 16.89
C PRO A 98 -12.85 -3.93 17.87
N ALA A 99 -13.52 -3.76 19.01
CA ALA A 99 -13.14 -2.72 19.97
C ALA A 99 -11.78 -2.97 20.62
N LEU A 100 -11.31 -4.22 20.66
CA LEU A 100 -10.08 -4.61 21.34
C LEU A 100 -8.80 -4.18 20.60
N ASP A 101 -8.85 -3.96 19.29
CA ASP A 101 -7.71 -3.52 18.48
C ASP A 101 -7.96 -2.23 17.69
N ALA A 102 -9.13 -1.60 17.80
CA ALA A 102 -9.48 -0.36 17.11
C ALA A 102 -8.44 0.78 17.30
N ASP A 103 -7.79 0.83 18.46
CA ASP A 103 -6.74 1.82 18.74
C ASP A 103 -5.36 1.45 18.21
N ARG A 104 -5.20 0.23 17.66
CA ARG A 104 -3.93 -0.30 17.13
C ARG A 104 -3.94 -0.53 15.63
N VAL A 105 -5.08 -0.35 14.96
CA VAL A 105 -5.21 -0.50 13.51
C VAL A 105 -5.74 0.78 12.84
N ALA A 106 -5.32 1.02 11.61
CA ALA A 106 -5.76 2.14 10.79
C ALA A 106 -5.76 1.76 9.31
N GLY A 107 -6.06 2.71 8.42
CA GLY A 107 -5.91 2.54 6.98
C GLY A 107 -6.67 1.33 6.41
N SER A 108 -6.10 0.71 5.38
CA SER A 108 -6.72 -0.44 4.73
C SER A 108 -6.71 -1.70 5.58
N LEU A 109 -5.65 -1.94 6.36
CA LEU A 109 -5.59 -3.06 7.28
C LEU A 109 -6.71 -2.97 8.32
N GLY A 110 -6.85 -1.80 8.96
CA GLY A 110 -7.88 -1.55 9.95
C GLY A 110 -9.28 -1.69 9.37
N ALA A 111 -9.57 -1.06 8.22
CA ALA A 111 -10.90 -1.17 7.62
C ALA A 111 -11.30 -2.63 7.32
N ILE A 112 -10.37 -3.43 6.78
CA ILE A 112 -10.58 -4.85 6.49
C ILE A 112 -10.76 -5.66 7.76
N ASN A 113 -9.87 -5.47 8.74
CA ASN A 113 -9.87 -6.24 9.97
C ASN A 113 -11.12 -5.97 10.82
N GLN A 114 -11.46 -4.70 11.02
CA GLN A 114 -12.62 -4.27 11.81
C GLN A 114 -13.93 -4.80 11.23
N ALA A 115 -14.10 -4.75 9.89
CA ALA A 115 -15.27 -5.32 9.24
C ALA A 115 -15.34 -6.85 9.38
N GLY A 116 -14.20 -7.54 9.23
CA GLY A 116 -14.13 -8.99 9.39
C GLY A 116 -14.44 -9.46 10.82
N LEU A 117 -13.97 -8.74 11.84
CA LEU A 117 -14.27 -9.03 13.25
C LEU A 117 -15.77 -8.81 13.54
N LYS A 118 -16.31 -7.66 13.14
CA LYS A 118 -17.75 -7.35 13.26
C LYS A 118 -18.63 -8.41 12.61
N ALA A 119 -18.26 -8.86 11.41
CA ALA A 119 -19.00 -9.90 10.70
C ALA A 119 -19.00 -11.21 11.50
N ARG A 120 -17.82 -11.69 11.92
CA ARG A 120 -17.65 -12.94 12.66
C ARG A 120 -18.33 -12.93 14.02
N GLN A 121 -18.31 -11.81 14.73
CA GLN A 121 -19.01 -11.64 16.01
C GLN A 121 -20.51 -11.93 15.88
N THR A 122 -21.12 -11.60 14.73
CA THR A 122 -22.55 -11.77 14.48
C THR A 122 -22.98 -13.24 14.47
N TYR A 123 -22.14 -14.13 13.95
CA TYR A 123 -22.44 -15.58 13.86
C TYR A 123 -21.59 -16.45 14.79
N SER A 124 -20.66 -15.86 15.53
CA SER A 124 -19.84 -16.51 16.57
C SER A 124 -19.70 -15.56 17.78
N PRO A 125 -20.81 -15.25 18.50
CA PRO A 125 -20.80 -14.26 19.58
C PRO A 125 -19.96 -14.67 20.78
N ASP A 126 -19.72 -15.97 20.97
CA ASP A 126 -18.84 -16.50 22.02
C ASP A 126 -17.34 -16.45 21.64
N GLY A 127 -16.99 -15.81 20.52
CA GLY A 127 -15.63 -15.65 20.03
C GLY A 127 -15.11 -16.79 19.14
N ASN A 128 -13.82 -16.74 18.84
CA ASN A 128 -13.13 -17.65 17.94
C ASN A 128 -12.67 -18.93 18.64
N LYS A 129 -13.46 -20.01 18.51
CA LYS A 129 -13.11 -21.33 19.06
C LYS A 129 -11.88 -21.97 18.41
N ALA A 130 -11.50 -21.51 17.21
CA ALA A 130 -10.34 -21.97 16.47
C ALA A 130 -9.14 -21.02 16.61
N HIS A 131 -9.18 -20.11 17.58
CA HIS A 131 -8.11 -19.13 17.77
C HIS A 131 -6.75 -19.82 17.98
N LYS A 132 -5.80 -19.39 17.17
CA LYS A 132 -4.38 -19.65 17.33
C LYS A 132 -3.71 -18.27 17.35
N PRO A 133 -2.94 -17.91 18.38
CA PRO A 133 -2.24 -16.63 18.42
C PRO A 133 -1.35 -16.45 17.19
N LEU A 134 -1.42 -15.27 16.58
CA LEU A 134 -0.43 -14.80 15.62
C LEU A 134 0.87 -14.53 16.37
N GLU A 135 1.96 -15.05 15.83
CA GLU A 135 3.32 -14.75 16.26
C GLU A 135 4.05 -14.13 15.07
N LEU A 136 4.75 -13.01 15.32
CA LEU A 136 5.58 -12.32 14.36
C LEU A 136 7.02 -12.34 14.87
N THR A 137 7.89 -13.01 14.13
CA THR A 137 9.28 -13.33 14.51
C THR A 137 10.26 -12.82 13.45
N ASP A 138 11.56 -13.01 13.68
CA ASP A 138 12.64 -12.64 12.75
C ASP A 138 12.47 -11.23 12.17
N VAL A 139 12.30 -10.26 13.07
CA VAL A 139 11.85 -8.92 12.70
C VAL A 139 13.02 -8.05 12.26
N THR A 140 12.87 -7.43 11.10
CA THR A 140 13.70 -6.30 10.66
C THR A 140 12.85 -5.03 10.61
N TYR A 141 13.30 -3.95 11.25
CA TYR A 141 12.62 -2.67 11.23
C TYR A 141 13.25 -1.74 10.20
N ILE A 142 12.47 -1.34 9.20
CA ILE A 142 12.87 -0.39 8.18
C ILE A 142 12.26 0.97 8.53
N ILE A 143 13.12 1.86 9.03
CA ILE A 143 12.70 3.14 9.62
C ILE A 143 13.13 4.30 8.70
N PRO A 144 12.20 4.99 8.02
CA PRO A 144 12.53 6.13 7.19
C PRO A 144 12.84 7.39 8.01
N LYS A 145 13.79 8.21 7.52
CA LYS A 145 13.99 9.59 7.98
C LYS A 145 13.15 10.56 7.15
N LYS A 146 12.29 11.36 7.78
CA LYS A 146 11.47 12.38 7.07
C LYS A 146 11.20 13.61 7.93
N ALA A 147 10.71 14.68 7.31
CA ALA A 147 10.16 15.82 8.04
C ALA A 147 8.67 15.63 8.34
N GLY A 148 8.18 16.20 9.45
CA GLY A 148 6.76 16.27 9.79
C GLY A 148 6.03 14.94 10.02
N TRP A 149 4.70 15.05 10.15
CA TRP A 149 3.78 13.94 10.42
C TRP A 149 3.02 13.50 9.16
N PRO A 150 2.49 12.26 9.09
CA PRO A 150 2.70 11.18 10.05
C PRO A 150 4.15 10.69 10.07
N ARG A 151 4.54 10.08 11.20
CA ARG A 151 5.75 9.27 11.32
C ARG A 151 5.39 7.82 11.05
N TRP A 152 6.29 7.06 10.45
CA TRP A 152 6.01 5.68 10.09
C TRP A 152 7.27 4.82 10.03
N PHE A 153 7.08 3.51 10.14
CA PHE A 153 8.10 2.49 9.90
C PHE A 153 7.46 1.24 9.30
N LEU A 154 8.28 0.38 8.72
CA LEU A 154 7.88 -0.93 8.20
C LEU A 154 8.51 -2.02 9.06
N ALA A 155 7.70 -2.94 9.57
CA ALA A 155 8.19 -4.19 10.13
C ALA A 155 8.14 -5.26 9.05
N ASP A 156 9.30 -5.84 8.74
CA ASP A 156 9.43 -7.05 7.94
C ASP A 156 9.59 -8.23 8.90
N THR A 157 8.60 -9.12 8.93
CA THR A 157 8.50 -10.20 9.92
C THR A 157 8.25 -11.54 9.26
N ASP A 158 8.76 -12.59 9.88
CA ASP A 158 8.28 -13.95 9.69
C ASP A 158 6.98 -14.16 10.50
N SER A 159 6.08 -15.03 10.02
CA SER A 159 4.76 -15.24 10.63
C SER A 159 4.45 -16.72 10.77
N ASN A 160 3.90 -17.14 11.92
CA ASN A 160 3.48 -18.52 12.17
C ASN A 160 2.24 -19.00 11.36
N ARG A 161 1.95 -18.37 10.21
CA ARG A 161 0.76 -18.57 9.37
C ARG A 161 1.06 -19.27 8.06
N ASP A 162 2.32 -19.51 7.75
CA ASP A 162 2.75 -20.23 6.56
C ASP A 162 3.69 -21.40 6.92
N GLN A 163 4.52 -21.84 5.98
CA GLN A 163 5.42 -22.98 6.16
C GLN A 163 6.87 -22.57 5.88
N ASP A 164 7.71 -22.69 6.91
CA ASP A 164 9.12 -22.32 6.88
C ASP A 164 9.95 -23.17 5.89
N GLY A 165 10.96 -22.55 5.28
CA GLY A 165 12.03 -23.26 4.56
C GLY A 165 11.63 -23.80 3.18
N GLY A 166 10.58 -23.27 2.57
CA GLY A 166 10.02 -23.74 1.31
C GLY A 166 9.40 -22.66 0.42
N LYS A 167 8.69 -23.07 -0.63
CA LYS A 167 8.02 -22.14 -1.57
C LYS A 167 6.85 -21.36 -0.96
N LEU A 168 6.40 -21.79 0.21
CA LEU A 168 5.30 -21.19 0.95
C LEU A 168 5.81 -20.30 2.08
N ASP A 169 7.12 -20.08 2.18
CA ASP A 169 7.75 -19.19 3.15
C ASP A 169 7.61 -17.73 2.67
N ASN A 170 6.97 -16.89 3.48
CA ASN A 170 6.65 -15.52 3.17
C ASN A 170 6.98 -14.57 4.32
N ARG A 171 7.27 -13.34 3.92
CA ARG A 171 7.43 -12.20 4.81
C ARG A 171 6.13 -11.42 4.92
N TRP A 172 5.75 -11.12 6.15
CA TRP A 172 4.68 -10.17 6.46
C TRP A 172 5.30 -8.78 6.60
N LEU A 173 4.89 -7.88 5.72
CA LEU A 173 5.30 -6.49 5.71
C LEU A 173 4.18 -5.64 6.33
N VAL A 174 4.39 -5.16 7.56
CA VAL A 174 3.40 -4.39 8.31
C VAL A 174 3.85 -2.95 8.46
N ALA A 175 3.13 -2.01 7.86
CA ALA A 175 3.43 -0.58 7.98
C ALA A 175 2.68 0.01 9.18
N PHE A 176 3.43 0.69 10.04
CA PHE A 176 2.91 1.37 11.22
C PHE A 176 3.01 2.87 11.04
N GLU A 177 1.95 3.59 11.40
CA GLU A 177 1.88 5.04 11.35
C GLU A 177 1.51 5.62 12.70
N ARG A 178 2.05 6.80 12.98
CA ARG A 178 1.70 7.65 14.11
C ARG A 178 1.39 9.04 13.56
N SER A 179 0.17 9.53 13.79
CA SER A 179 -0.32 10.77 13.16
C SER A 179 0.17 12.05 13.86
N GLY A 180 0.68 11.95 15.08
CA GLY A 180 1.10 13.08 15.90
C GLY A 180 1.88 12.64 17.15
N PRO A 181 2.46 13.60 17.89
CA PRO A 181 3.31 13.31 19.05
C PRO A 181 2.57 12.59 20.18
N ASP A 182 1.27 12.75 20.32
CA ASP A 182 0.49 12.07 21.37
C ASP A 182 -0.31 10.88 20.84
N ALA A 183 -0.22 10.59 19.54
CA ALA A 183 -0.92 9.48 18.91
C ALA A 183 -0.23 8.15 19.22
N LEU A 184 -1.03 7.08 19.32
CA LEU A 184 -0.53 5.71 19.33
C LEU A 184 -0.04 5.29 17.94
N TRP A 185 0.90 4.36 17.91
CA TRP A 185 1.27 3.63 16.69
C TRP A 185 0.12 2.71 16.26
N LYS A 186 -0.27 2.82 14.98
CA LYS A 186 -1.32 1.99 14.37
C LYS A 186 -0.81 1.30 13.12
N ALA A 187 -1.08 0.01 12.98
CA ALA A 187 -0.79 -0.73 11.76
C ALA A 187 -1.81 -0.34 10.67
N SER A 188 -1.35 0.25 9.57
CA SER A 188 -2.19 0.79 8.50
C SER A 188 -2.24 -0.08 7.23
N TYR A 189 -1.16 -0.82 7.00
CA TYR A 189 -1.02 -1.74 5.87
C TYR A 189 -0.43 -3.08 6.31
N LEU A 190 -0.87 -4.12 5.62
CA LEU A 190 -0.25 -5.44 5.60
C LEU A 190 -0.10 -5.87 4.15
N ALA A 191 1.06 -6.43 3.83
CA ALA A 191 1.30 -7.23 2.64
C ALA A 191 2.01 -8.53 3.02
N VAL A 192 1.75 -9.58 2.25
CA VAL A 192 2.42 -10.88 2.39
C VAL A 192 3.13 -11.16 1.06
N LEU A 193 4.45 -11.33 1.12
CA LEU A 193 5.30 -11.55 -0.04
C LEU A 193 6.19 -12.76 0.17
N PRO A 194 6.47 -13.56 -0.88
CA PRO A 194 7.58 -14.50 -0.81
C PRO A 194 8.87 -13.74 -0.46
N THR A 195 9.76 -14.35 0.32
CA THR A 195 11.02 -13.72 0.76
C THR A 195 11.84 -13.15 -0.40
N SER A 196 11.87 -13.86 -1.53
CA SER A 196 12.55 -13.42 -2.77
C SER A 196 11.95 -12.18 -3.46
N GLN A 197 10.79 -11.70 -3.02
CA GLN A 197 10.13 -10.51 -3.58
C GLN A 197 10.22 -9.28 -2.67
N VAL A 198 10.74 -9.43 -1.45
CA VAL A 198 11.10 -8.29 -0.61
C VAL A 198 12.38 -7.66 -1.20
N PRO A 199 12.36 -6.38 -1.61
CA PRO A 199 13.52 -5.75 -2.20
C PRO A 199 14.52 -5.29 -1.12
N GLU A 200 15.76 -5.07 -1.54
CA GLU A 200 16.72 -4.33 -0.72
C GLU A 200 16.37 -2.83 -0.71
N PHE A 201 16.43 -2.22 0.47
CA PHE A 201 16.07 -0.81 0.66
C PHE A 201 17.30 0.09 0.67
N THR A 202 17.16 1.30 0.12
CA THR A 202 18.22 2.31 0.20
C THR A 202 18.31 2.87 1.63
N LEU A 203 19.43 2.60 2.29
CA LEU A 203 19.73 3.08 3.64
C LEU A 203 20.76 4.21 3.65
N ASP A 204 20.64 5.14 4.59
CA ASP A 204 21.67 6.13 4.88
C ASP A 204 22.83 5.53 5.70
N LYS A 205 23.87 6.33 5.96
CA LYS A 205 25.05 5.91 6.74
C LYS A 205 24.74 5.49 8.19
N ASP A 206 23.59 5.88 8.70
CA ASP A 206 23.12 5.58 10.05
C ASP A 206 22.12 4.40 10.05
N GLY A 207 21.85 3.79 8.88
CA GLY A 207 20.95 2.65 8.71
C GLY A 207 19.47 3.01 8.51
N PHE A 208 19.12 4.29 8.32
CA PHE A 208 17.73 4.70 8.10
C PHE A 208 17.34 4.66 6.64
N ALA A 209 16.12 4.23 6.35
CA ALA A 209 15.62 4.15 4.98
C ALA A 209 15.30 5.53 4.40
N THR A 210 15.31 5.60 3.06
CA THR A 210 14.89 6.81 2.34
C THR A 210 13.41 6.70 1.96
N PRO A 211 12.54 7.58 2.48
CA PRO A 211 11.13 7.62 2.07
C PRO A 211 10.99 8.17 0.64
N VAL A 212 9.88 7.85 0.00
CA VAL A 212 9.48 8.44 -1.27
C VAL A 212 8.40 9.48 -1.03
N GLU A 213 8.67 10.72 -1.47
CA GLU A 213 7.67 11.79 -1.42
C GLU A 213 6.43 11.44 -2.26
N PRO A 214 5.20 11.71 -1.79
CA PRO A 214 4.01 11.27 -2.50
C PRO A 214 3.89 11.81 -3.93
N GLN A 215 4.40 13.01 -4.19
CA GLN A 215 4.38 13.67 -5.49
C GLN A 215 5.71 13.53 -6.25
N SER A 216 6.56 12.59 -5.86
CA SER A 216 7.84 12.34 -6.54
C SER A 216 7.66 12.13 -8.03
N ASN A 217 8.44 12.86 -8.83
CA ASN A 217 8.51 12.74 -10.27
C ASN A 217 9.69 11.85 -10.72
N GLU A 218 10.37 11.19 -9.79
CA GLU A 218 11.50 10.31 -10.10
C GLU A 218 11.06 8.88 -10.44
N LEU A 219 9.78 8.58 -10.26
CA LEU A 219 9.18 7.28 -10.53
C LEU A 219 8.30 7.32 -11.79
N THR A 220 8.04 6.15 -12.38
CA THR A 220 7.11 6.03 -13.52
C THR A 220 5.70 6.51 -13.17
N VAL A 221 5.23 6.24 -11.95
CA VAL A 221 3.97 6.76 -11.39
C VAL A 221 4.27 7.32 -10.02
N SER A 222 3.80 8.53 -9.70
CA SER A 222 3.97 9.09 -8.36
C SER A 222 3.17 8.27 -7.34
N PRO A 223 3.64 8.09 -6.09
CA PRO A 223 2.87 7.37 -5.07
C PRO A 223 1.45 7.90 -4.88
N ALA A 224 1.27 9.23 -4.90
CA ALA A 224 -0.03 9.90 -4.76
C ALA A 224 -1.01 9.54 -5.89
N ASP A 225 -0.51 9.24 -7.08
CA ASP A 225 -1.32 8.91 -8.25
C ASP A 225 -1.64 7.42 -8.38
N LEU A 226 -0.98 6.53 -7.61
CA LEU A 226 -1.12 5.07 -7.77
C LEU A 226 -2.56 4.59 -7.62
N SER A 227 -3.27 5.08 -6.60
CA SER A 227 -4.66 4.67 -6.34
C SER A 227 -5.59 5.08 -7.50
N THR A 228 -5.39 6.29 -8.03
CA THR A 228 -6.13 6.80 -9.19
C THR A 228 -5.76 6.03 -10.45
N ALA A 229 -4.48 5.85 -10.74
CA ALA A 229 -4.00 5.11 -11.90
C ALA A 229 -4.52 3.66 -11.91
N TYR A 230 -4.48 2.99 -10.76
CA TYR A 230 -4.94 1.60 -10.62
C TYR A 230 -6.44 1.47 -10.83
N THR A 231 -7.25 2.31 -10.21
CA THR A 231 -8.72 2.25 -10.33
C THR A 231 -9.19 2.61 -11.73
N GLN A 232 -8.56 3.60 -12.37
CA GLN A 232 -8.80 3.92 -13.77
C GLN A 232 -8.38 2.80 -14.71
N TYR A 233 -7.22 2.18 -14.47
CA TYR A 233 -6.74 1.03 -15.23
C TYR A 233 -7.73 -0.14 -15.16
N LEU A 234 -8.23 -0.48 -13.97
CA LEU A 234 -9.21 -1.57 -13.83
C LEU A 234 -10.48 -1.32 -14.66
N GLN A 235 -11.00 -0.09 -14.61
CA GLN A 235 -12.23 0.29 -15.30
C GLN A 235 -12.06 0.41 -16.82
N ARG A 236 -11.00 1.08 -17.28
CA ARG A 236 -10.85 1.50 -18.68
C ARG A 236 -9.67 0.87 -19.42
N GLY A 237 -8.73 0.29 -18.67
CA GLY A 237 -7.46 -0.22 -19.21
C GLY A 237 -6.40 0.86 -19.38
N THR A 238 -6.68 2.10 -18.95
CA THR A 238 -5.75 3.22 -19.04
C THR A 238 -5.67 3.97 -17.69
N PRO A 239 -4.47 4.45 -17.30
CA PRO A 239 -3.19 4.31 -18.02
C PRO A 239 -2.64 2.87 -17.98
N ASP A 240 -2.07 2.38 -19.09
CA ASP A 240 -1.47 1.03 -19.18
C ASP A 240 -0.02 1.03 -18.63
N VAL A 241 0.11 1.40 -17.35
CA VAL A 241 1.40 1.53 -16.65
C VAL A 241 1.70 0.33 -15.75
N PHE A 242 0.75 -0.57 -15.58
CA PHE A 242 0.89 -1.76 -14.74
C PHE A 242 1.39 -2.95 -15.56
N ALA A 243 2.28 -3.74 -14.95
CA ALA A 243 2.67 -5.02 -15.51
C ALA A 243 1.46 -5.99 -15.49
N PRO A 244 1.31 -6.85 -16.52
CA PRO A 244 0.30 -7.90 -16.51
C PRO A 244 0.43 -8.84 -15.31
N GLY A 245 -0.70 -9.24 -14.73
CA GLY A 245 -0.75 -10.04 -13.50
C GLY A 245 -2.18 -10.36 -13.07
N THR A 246 -2.31 -11.26 -12.09
CA THR A 246 -3.62 -11.74 -11.60
C THR A 246 -4.50 -10.62 -11.05
N ALA A 247 -3.89 -9.64 -10.39
CA ALA A 247 -4.56 -8.48 -9.82
C ALA A 247 -4.55 -7.22 -10.73
N THR A 248 -4.07 -7.33 -11.97
CA THR A 248 -4.10 -6.26 -12.99
C THR A 248 -4.88 -6.74 -14.22
N SER A 249 -4.21 -7.07 -15.32
CA SER A 249 -4.85 -7.51 -16.57
C SER A 249 -5.70 -8.77 -16.38
N GLY A 250 -5.27 -9.71 -15.55
CA GLY A 250 -6.02 -10.93 -15.24
C GLY A 250 -7.35 -10.64 -14.55
N TRP A 251 -7.37 -9.70 -13.59
CA TRP A 251 -8.60 -9.33 -12.90
C TRP A 251 -9.59 -8.62 -13.82
N ARG A 252 -9.08 -7.75 -14.71
CA ARG A 252 -9.89 -7.11 -15.75
C ARG A 252 -10.51 -8.14 -16.67
N GLU A 253 -9.72 -9.10 -17.13
CA GLU A 253 -10.19 -10.16 -18.01
C GLU A 253 -11.24 -11.04 -17.34
N ALA A 254 -11.02 -11.41 -16.07
CA ALA A 254 -12.01 -12.15 -15.28
C ALA A 254 -13.35 -11.39 -15.20
N ARG A 255 -13.33 -10.08 -14.88
CA ARG A 255 -14.54 -9.26 -14.82
C ARG A 255 -15.24 -9.14 -16.17
N ARG A 256 -14.50 -9.05 -17.28
CA ARG A 256 -15.03 -8.95 -18.65
C ARG A 256 -15.66 -10.26 -19.14
N THR A 257 -15.10 -11.38 -18.72
CA THR A 257 -15.49 -12.71 -19.20
C THR A 257 -16.42 -13.46 -18.25
N THR A 258 -16.62 -12.95 -17.02
CA THR A 258 -17.58 -13.51 -16.06
C THR A 258 -18.98 -13.51 -16.68
N ARG A 259 -19.49 -14.71 -16.95
CA ARG A 259 -20.84 -14.95 -17.45
C ARG A 259 -21.51 -15.96 -16.55
N ARG A 260 -22.68 -15.60 -16.01
CA ARG A 260 -23.56 -16.50 -15.27
C ARG A 260 -24.98 -16.30 -15.80
N PRO A 261 -25.64 -17.33 -16.33
CA PRO A 261 -27.01 -17.21 -16.84
C PRO A 261 -27.94 -16.61 -15.78
N GLY A 262 -28.73 -15.61 -16.18
CA GLY A 262 -29.63 -14.90 -15.27
C GLY A 262 -28.96 -13.92 -14.31
N PHE A 263 -27.68 -13.59 -14.49
CA PHE A 263 -26.95 -12.61 -13.69
C PHE A 263 -26.33 -11.53 -14.58
N SER A 264 -26.33 -10.30 -14.10
CA SER A 264 -25.51 -9.20 -14.61
C SER A 264 -24.61 -8.67 -13.51
N PHE A 265 -23.39 -8.26 -13.90
CA PHE A 265 -22.36 -7.76 -12.99
C PHE A 265 -21.95 -6.35 -13.43
N GLN A 266 -21.85 -5.44 -12.47
CA GLN A 266 -21.35 -4.09 -12.68
C GLN A 266 -20.27 -3.81 -11.65
N TYR A 267 -19.20 -3.12 -12.09
CA TYR A 267 -18.04 -2.84 -11.25
C TYR A 267 -17.76 -1.34 -11.23
N ILE A 268 -17.51 -0.80 -10.04
CA ILE A 268 -17.03 0.57 -9.85
C ILE A 268 -15.79 0.50 -8.96
N ASP A 269 -14.70 1.14 -9.39
CA ASP A 269 -13.46 1.22 -8.63
C ASP A 269 -13.20 2.70 -8.32
N GLN A 270 -12.80 3.00 -7.09
CA GLN A 270 -12.56 4.37 -6.62
C GLN A 270 -11.20 4.45 -5.94
N PRO A 271 -10.45 5.55 -6.16
CA PRO A 271 -9.23 5.77 -5.42
C PRO A 271 -9.53 6.00 -3.94
N LEU A 272 -8.59 5.61 -3.08
CA LEU A 272 -8.66 5.79 -1.64
C LEU A 272 -7.27 6.18 -1.14
N SER A 273 -7.08 7.48 -0.86
CA SER A 273 -5.77 8.07 -0.52
C SER A 273 -5.81 9.08 0.63
N GLY A 274 -6.99 9.30 1.25
CA GLY A 274 -7.14 10.26 2.35
C GLY A 274 -6.73 9.68 3.71
N GLY A 275 -6.13 10.51 4.57
CA GLY A 275 -5.76 10.10 5.93
C GLY A 275 -4.85 8.88 5.94
N ALA A 276 -5.15 7.89 6.79
CA ALA A 276 -4.40 6.63 6.91
C ALA A 276 -4.51 5.69 5.69
N PHE A 277 -5.18 6.10 4.61
CA PHE A 277 -5.16 5.41 3.32
C PHE A 277 -4.14 6.02 2.33
N GLY A 278 -3.41 7.06 2.76
CA GLY A 278 -2.38 7.69 1.96
C GLY A 278 -1.22 6.73 1.67
N PRO A 279 -0.54 6.89 0.53
CA PRO A 279 0.53 5.98 0.14
C PRO A 279 1.76 6.13 1.03
N LEU A 280 2.43 5.01 1.34
CA LEU A 280 3.71 4.96 2.04
C LEU A 280 4.74 4.29 1.12
N GLY A 281 5.85 4.97 0.84
CA GLY A 281 6.87 4.50 -0.09
C GLY A 281 8.27 4.52 0.48
N LEU A 282 9.05 3.46 0.23
CA LEU A 282 10.49 3.39 0.50
C LEU A 282 11.26 3.22 -0.80
N ARG A 283 12.43 3.87 -0.90
CA ARG A 283 13.37 3.66 -2.00
C ARG A 283 14.00 2.28 -1.94
N THR A 284 14.14 1.66 -3.11
CA THR A 284 14.83 0.39 -3.30
C THR A 284 16.19 0.62 -3.95
N GLU A 285 17.15 -0.28 -3.72
CA GLU A 285 18.51 -0.13 -4.23
C GLU A 285 18.62 -0.10 -5.76
N ASP A 286 17.63 -0.65 -6.47
CA ASP A 286 17.52 -0.58 -7.93
C ASP A 286 17.06 0.80 -8.45
N GLY A 287 16.88 1.78 -7.57
CA GLY A 287 16.46 3.15 -7.89
C GLY A 287 14.94 3.34 -7.95
N GLY A 288 14.17 2.24 -7.85
CA GLY A 288 12.72 2.25 -7.78
C GLY A 288 12.17 2.60 -6.39
N ALA A 289 10.97 2.08 -6.13
CA ALA A 289 10.31 2.20 -4.85
C ALA A 289 9.38 1.02 -4.56
N LEU A 290 9.32 0.62 -3.30
CA LEU A 290 8.26 -0.21 -2.76
C LEU A 290 7.19 0.69 -2.16
N VAL A 291 5.94 0.60 -2.63
CA VAL A 291 4.87 1.54 -2.24
C VAL A 291 3.59 0.81 -1.85
N PHE A 292 3.10 1.11 -0.65
CA PHE A 292 1.75 0.78 -0.22
C PHE A 292 0.75 1.82 -0.72
N PHE A 293 -0.43 1.39 -1.14
CA PHE A 293 -1.58 2.27 -1.37
C PHE A 293 -2.89 1.50 -1.18
N SER A 294 -4.01 2.22 -1.20
CA SER A 294 -5.34 1.61 -1.03
C SER A 294 -6.26 1.92 -2.20
N SER A 295 -7.29 1.11 -2.37
CA SER A 295 -8.40 1.38 -3.29
C SER A 295 -9.70 0.77 -2.78
N LYS A 296 -10.81 1.28 -3.31
CA LYS A 296 -12.17 0.85 -2.98
C LYS A 296 -12.85 0.27 -4.21
N HIS A 297 -13.55 -0.85 -4.05
CA HIS A 297 -14.14 -1.61 -5.15
C HIS A 297 -15.59 -1.99 -4.83
N PHE A 298 -16.47 -1.75 -5.78
CA PHE A 298 -17.87 -2.13 -5.73
C PHE A 298 -18.15 -3.17 -6.81
N GLU A 299 -18.94 -4.18 -6.43
CA GLU A 299 -19.47 -5.19 -7.32
C GLU A 299 -20.97 -5.28 -7.10
N ARG A 300 -21.76 -4.87 -8.09
CA ARG A 300 -23.21 -5.04 -8.08
C ARG A 300 -23.57 -6.25 -8.93
N GLN A 301 -24.27 -7.18 -8.29
CA GLN A 301 -24.92 -8.31 -8.93
C GLN A 301 -26.41 -8.00 -9.06
N VAL A 302 -26.99 -8.27 -10.22
CA VAL A 302 -28.45 -8.23 -10.43
C VAL A 302 -28.89 -9.52 -11.07
N THR A 303 -29.95 -10.12 -10.57
CA THR A 303 -30.51 -11.38 -11.05
C THR A 303 -31.80 -11.19 -11.84
N ALA A 304 -32.06 -12.13 -12.75
CA ALA A 304 -33.36 -12.28 -13.38
C ALA A 304 -34.43 -12.69 -12.35
N GLU A 305 -35.71 -12.53 -12.72
CA GLU A 305 -36.84 -12.92 -11.87
C GLU A 305 -36.74 -14.40 -11.44
N GLY A 306 -37.07 -14.67 -10.17
CA GLY A 306 -36.99 -16.00 -9.57
C GLY A 306 -35.58 -16.44 -9.13
N LEU A 307 -34.54 -15.65 -9.42
CA LEU A 307 -33.17 -15.89 -8.94
C LEU A 307 -32.77 -14.87 -7.88
N LYS A 308 -31.84 -15.25 -6.99
CA LYS A 308 -31.26 -14.36 -5.97
C LYS A 308 -29.73 -14.41 -5.95
N PRO A 309 -29.04 -13.28 -5.74
CA PRO A 309 -27.62 -13.27 -5.41
C PRO A 309 -27.30 -14.13 -4.18
N GLU A 310 -26.13 -14.75 -4.19
CA GLU A 310 -25.67 -15.55 -3.06
C GLU A 310 -25.16 -14.65 -1.91
N VAL A 311 -25.66 -14.93 -0.71
CA VAL A 311 -25.34 -14.20 0.52
C VAL A 311 -24.74 -15.19 1.51
N ASN A 312 -23.41 -15.15 1.66
CA ASN A 312 -22.71 -15.90 2.70
C ASN A 312 -22.83 -15.19 4.07
N ALA A 313 -22.29 -15.80 5.13
CA ALA A 313 -22.40 -15.28 6.50
C ALA A 313 -21.82 -13.85 6.65
N ASP A 314 -20.64 -13.59 6.08
CA ASP A 314 -19.98 -12.28 6.15
C ASP A 314 -20.76 -11.21 5.40
N VAL A 315 -21.25 -11.53 4.19
CA VAL A 315 -22.12 -10.61 3.43
C VAL A 315 -23.36 -10.31 4.26
N LYS A 316 -24.05 -11.32 4.79
CA LYS A 316 -25.25 -11.12 5.61
C LYS A 316 -24.99 -10.23 6.82
N ALA A 317 -23.89 -10.43 7.52
CA ALA A 317 -23.55 -9.69 8.73
C ALA A 317 -23.18 -8.22 8.44
N LEU A 318 -22.63 -7.93 7.26
CA LEU A 318 -22.25 -6.58 6.83
C LEU A 318 -23.30 -5.92 5.92
N MET A 319 -24.43 -6.59 5.69
CA MET A 319 -25.44 -6.13 4.75
C MET A 319 -26.46 -5.21 5.40
N THR A 320 -26.84 -4.18 4.66
CA THR A 320 -28.06 -3.42 4.89
C THR A 320 -29.11 -3.76 3.83
N GLY A 321 -30.38 -3.65 4.18
CA GLY A 321 -31.49 -4.00 3.28
C GLY A 321 -31.71 -5.51 3.15
N GLU A 322 -32.61 -5.89 2.24
CA GLU A 322 -32.93 -7.28 1.92
C GLU A 322 -32.59 -7.55 0.46
N VAL A 323 -31.97 -8.69 0.17
CA VAL A 323 -31.70 -9.10 -1.22
C VAL A 323 -32.98 -9.58 -1.87
N THR A 324 -33.55 -8.77 -2.75
CA THR A 324 -34.67 -9.18 -3.61
C THR A 324 -34.12 -9.74 -4.91
N ASN A 325 -33.41 -8.92 -5.69
CA ASN A 325 -32.75 -9.31 -6.93
C ASN A 325 -31.39 -8.63 -7.13
N SER A 326 -30.98 -7.71 -6.25
CA SER A 326 -29.69 -7.05 -6.34
C SER A 326 -28.88 -7.15 -5.05
N LEU A 327 -27.57 -7.30 -5.22
CA LEU A 327 -26.60 -7.28 -4.14
C LEU A 327 -25.39 -6.46 -4.57
N THR A 328 -25.10 -5.40 -3.84
CA THR A 328 -23.88 -4.60 -4.00
C THR A 328 -22.91 -4.93 -2.88
N LYS A 329 -21.71 -5.37 -3.23
CA LYS A 329 -20.61 -5.64 -2.28
C LYS A 329 -19.60 -4.50 -2.36
N GLU A 330 -19.20 -3.98 -1.21
CA GLU A 330 -18.16 -2.96 -1.07
C GLU A 330 -16.91 -3.59 -0.45
N ARG A 331 -15.77 -3.40 -1.11
CA ARG A 331 -14.47 -3.88 -0.64
C ARG A 331 -13.46 -2.75 -0.55
N ILE A 332 -12.69 -2.74 0.52
CA ILE A 332 -11.42 -1.99 0.58
C ILE A 332 -10.30 -2.98 0.26
N SER A 333 -9.26 -2.53 -0.42
CA SER A 333 -8.10 -3.34 -0.71
C SER A 333 -6.83 -2.59 -0.40
N SER A 334 -5.93 -3.26 0.33
CA SER A 334 -4.51 -2.90 0.44
C SER A 334 -3.79 -3.38 -0.82
N GLN A 335 -2.84 -2.59 -1.31
CA GLN A 335 -1.93 -2.95 -2.39
C GLN A 335 -0.49 -2.67 -1.98
N LEU A 336 0.42 -3.53 -2.42
CA LEU A 336 1.86 -3.28 -2.40
C LEU A 336 2.39 -3.40 -3.83
N VAL A 337 3.11 -2.38 -4.29
CA VAL A 337 3.70 -2.34 -5.62
C VAL A 337 5.20 -2.07 -5.59
N HIS A 338 5.89 -2.59 -6.58
CA HIS A 338 7.17 -2.05 -7.00
C HIS A 338 6.95 -1.04 -8.13
N VAL A 339 7.38 0.19 -7.91
CA VAL A 339 7.34 1.28 -8.90
C VAL A 339 8.76 1.53 -9.40
N PRO A 340 9.06 1.27 -10.69
CA PRO A 340 10.40 1.49 -11.22
C PRO A 340 10.75 2.98 -11.30
N ALA A 341 12.04 3.26 -11.39
CA ALA A 341 12.53 4.60 -11.65
C ALA A 341 12.05 5.09 -13.02
N ARG A 342 11.83 6.40 -13.13
CA ARG A 342 11.44 7.01 -14.39
C ARG A 342 12.53 6.80 -15.43
N GLY A 343 12.13 6.31 -16.61
CA GLY A 343 13.04 6.12 -17.75
C GLY A 343 13.70 4.75 -17.80
N GLU A 344 13.45 3.85 -16.84
CA GLU A 344 13.84 2.46 -16.97
C GLU A 344 13.03 1.73 -18.06
N GLY A 345 13.68 1.38 -19.17
CA GLY A 345 13.33 0.26 -20.04
C GLY A 345 12.11 0.39 -20.98
N SER A 346 12.31 -0.04 -22.23
CA SER A 346 11.35 -0.07 -23.35
C SER A 346 10.80 -1.48 -23.66
N SER A 347 10.94 -2.43 -22.73
CA SER A 347 10.37 -3.79 -22.84
C SER A 347 8.94 -3.83 -22.28
N ALA A 348 8.13 -4.82 -22.69
CA ALA A 348 6.72 -4.96 -22.29
C ALA A 348 6.49 -5.08 -20.78
N SER A 349 7.52 -5.41 -19.98
CA SER A 349 7.48 -5.48 -18.51
C SER A 349 8.50 -4.58 -17.80
N ALA A 350 9.55 -4.13 -18.49
CA ALA A 350 10.50 -3.16 -17.93
C ALA A 350 9.82 -1.78 -17.88
N GLY A 351 10.04 -1.02 -16.80
CA GLY A 351 9.45 0.31 -16.63
C GLY A 351 7.98 0.34 -16.23
N ARG A 352 7.34 -0.82 -16.01
CA ARG A 352 5.95 -0.91 -15.53
C ARG A 352 5.85 -1.17 -14.03
N VAL A 353 4.80 -0.64 -13.42
CA VAL A 353 4.47 -0.87 -12.01
C VAL A 353 4.08 -2.34 -11.80
N ARG A 354 4.78 -3.05 -10.92
CA ARG A 354 4.46 -4.45 -10.59
C ARG A 354 3.62 -4.51 -9.33
N LEU A 355 2.44 -5.14 -9.40
CA LEU A 355 1.62 -5.41 -8.22
C LEU A 355 2.15 -6.67 -7.53
N LEU A 356 2.71 -6.53 -6.33
CA LEU A 356 3.34 -7.61 -5.57
C LEU A 356 2.35 -8.28 -4.63
N ASN A 357 1.52 -7.47 -3.96
CA ASN A 357 0.46 -7.97 -3.08
C ASN A 357 -0.84 -7.20 -3.31
N ARG A 358 -1.95 -7.91 -3.16
CA ARG A 358 -3.29 -7.33 -3.06
C ARG A 358 -4.06 -8.05 -1.97
N LEU A 359 -4.48 -7.31 -0.96
CA LEU A 359 -5.29 -7.83 0.14
C LEU A 359 -6.66 -7.13 0.17
N PRO A 360 -7.70 -7.72 -0.44
CA PRO A 360 -9.06 -7.19 -0.38
C PRO A 360 -9.83 -7.69 0.86
N GLY A 361 -10.71 -6.85 1.40
CA GLY A 361 -11.68 -7.26 2.41
C GLY A 361 -13.06 -6.67 2.15
N LEU A 362 -14.11 -7.46 2.41
CA LEU A 362 -15.49 -6.99 2.40
C LEU A 362 -15.70 -6.08 3.61
N VAL A 363 -16.19 -4.86 3.36
CA VAL A 363 -16.42 -3.86 4.42
C VAL A 363 -17.89 -3.47 4.57
N ALA A 364 -18.67 -3.64 3.50
CA ALA A 364 -20.12 -3.45 3.54
C ALA A 364 -20.81 -4.24 2.42
N ALA A 365 -22.10 -4.47 2.58
CA ALA A 365 -22.98 -4.95 1.52
C ALA A 365 -24.35 -4.25 1.56
N LYS A 366 -25.03 -4.23 0.42
CA LYS A 366 -26.40 -3.71 0.31
C LYS A 366 -27.25 -4.66 -0.54
N GLY A 367 -28.33 -5.16 0.05
CA GLY A 367 -29.37 -5.90 -0.65
C GLY A 367 -30.48 -4.94 -1.09
N GLU A 368 -30.94 -5.11 -2.33
CA GLU A 368 -32.09 -4.40 -2.90
C GLU A 368 -32.98 -5.34 -3.68
#